data_AF-A0A497NNQ0-F1
#
_entry.id   AF-A0A497NNQ0-F1
#
_cell.length_a   1.000
_cell.length_b   1.000
_cell.length_c   1.000
_cell.angle_alpha   90.00
_cell.angle_beta   90.00
_cell.angle_gamma   90.00
#
_symmetry.space_group_name_H-M   'P 1'
#
loop_
_entity.id
_entity.type
_entity.pdbx_description
1 polymer ?
#
loop_
_entity_poly.entity_id
_entity_poly.type
_entity_poly.pdbx_seq_one_letter_code
_entity_poly.pdbx_strand_id
1 'polypeptide(L)'
;MKENLLRDDFRRRAEDIICQVLRKTAALEFGTFKLPNGRITPYYIDLRVIPSFPDAFERISEIYVDAIRRDLGGEKFDRVSGIPLAGMAFAVVVAYRFHKPFIYVRQ
;
A
#
# COMPACT_ATOMS: atom_id res chain seq x y z
N MET A 1 -12.34 14.34 -20.71
CA MET A 1 -11.09 15.15 -20.58
C MET A 1 -10.81 15.57 -19.13
N LYS A 2 -11.78 16.11 -18.37
CA LYS A 2 -11.59 16.47 -16.94
C LYS A 2 -11.29 15.28 -16.01
N GLU A 3 -11.88 14.11 -16.27
CA GLU A 3 -11.66 12.89 -15.47
C GLU A 3 -10.21 12.40 -15.50
N ASN A 4 -9.55 12.42 -16.67
CA ASN A 4 -8.14 12.02 -16.79
C ASN A 4 -7.22 12.99 -16.03
N LEU A 5 -7.46 14.31 -16.14
CA LEU A 5 -6.70 15.32 -15.40
C LEU A 5 -6.82 15.16 -13.87
N LEU A 6 -8.01 14.87 -13.36
CA LEU A 6 -8.25 14.62 -11.93
C LEU A 6 -7.61 13.31 -11.44
N ARG A 7 -7.56 12.30 -12.31
CA ARG A 7 -6.94 11.00 -12.02
C ARG A 7 -5.42 11.11 -11.95
N ASP A 8 -4.83 11.88 -12.86
CA ASP A 8 -3.39 12.15 -12.89
C ASP A 8 -2.94 12.98 -11.66
N ASP A 9 -3.75 13.96 -11.24
CA ASP A 9 -3.48 14.76 -10.04
C ASP A 9 -3.55 13.95 -8.73
N PHE A 10 -4.45 12.96 -8.63
CA PHE A 10 -4.46 12.04 -7.49
C PHE A 10 -3.18 11.18 -7.46
N ARG A 11 -2.83 10.55 -8.59
CA ARG A 11 -1.68 9.64 -8.66
C ARG A 11 -0.38 10.33 -8.29
N ARG A 12 -0.16 11.54 -8.81
CA ARG A 12 1.03 12.34 -8.50
C ARG A 12 1.14 12.66 -7.01
N ARG A 13 0.04 13.11 -6.38
CA ARG A 13 0.02 13.38 -4.93
C ARG A 13 0.23 12.12 -4.10
N ALA A 14 -0.39 11.01 -4.51
CA ALA A 14 -0.21 9.72 -3.84
C ALA A 14 1.24 9.25 -3.92
N GLU A 15 1.88 9.37 -5.08
CA GLU A 15 3.29 9.06 -5.29
C GLU A 15 4.19 9.89 -4.37
N ASP A 16 4.01 11.21 -4.34
CA ASP A 16 4.78 12.12 -3.48
C ASP A 16 4.67 11.71 -1.99
N ILE A 17 3.46 11.40 -1.53
CA ILE A 17 3.19 10.96 -0.16
C ILE A 17 3.86 9.60 0.11
N ILE A 18 3.71 8.63 -0.79
CA ILE A 18 4.31 7.30 -0.65
C ILE A 18 5.84 7.42 -0.55
N CYS A 19 6.47 8.18 -1.45
CA CYS A 19 7.92 8.40 -1.42
C CYS A 19 8.38 9.06 -0.12
N GLN A 20 7.62 10.03 0.40
CA GLN A 20 7.93 10.66 1.69
C GLN A 20 7.80 9.68 2.86
N VAL A 21 6.74 8.86 2.87
CA VAL A 21 6.53 7.84 3.91
C VAL A 21 7.67 6.83 3.87
N LEU A 22 7.96 6.24 2.71
CA LEU A 22 9.02 5.24 2.55
C LEU A 22 10.37 5.72 3.07
N ARG A 23 10.72 6.97 2.77
CA ARG A 23 11.98 7.58 3.24
C ARG A 23 11.96 7.86 4.74
N LYS A 24 10.86 8.40 5.29
CA LYS A 24 10.77 8.81 6.70
C LYS A 24 10.68 7.64 7.67
N THR A 25 10.05 6.53 7.26
CA THR A 25 9.90 5.33 8.10
C THR A 25 11.06 4.35 7.96
N ALA A 26 12.09 4.69 7.15
CA ALA A 26 13.16 3.77 6.75
C ALA A 26 12.63 2.47 6.09
N ALA A 27 11.43 2.50 5.51
CA ALA A 27 10.89 1.37 4.75
C ALA A 27 11.56 1.23 3.37
N LEU A 28 12.33 2.22 2.93
CA LEU A 28 13.23 2.16 1.77
C LEU A 28 14.67 2.42 2.22
N GLU A 29 15.55 1.46 1.96
CA GLU A 29 16.97 1.55 2.27
C GLU A 29 17.81 1.41 0.99
N PHE A 30 18.89 2.19 0.88
CA PHE A 30 19.85 2.11 -0.21
C PHE A 30 21.15 1.49 0.30
N GLY A 31 21.73 0.58 -0.49
CA GLY A 31 22.87 -0.23 -0.06
C GLY A 31 23.13 -1.39 -1.01
N THR A 32 23.85 -2.40 -0.55
CA THR A 32 24.08 -3.64 -1.33
C THR A 32 23.31 -4.78 -0.67
N PHE A 33 22.23 -5.23 -1.31
CA PHE A 33 21.39 -6.32 -0.79
C PHE A 33 21.42 -7.52 -1.71
N LYS A 34 21.44 -8.72 -1.14
CA LYS A 34 21.40 -10.00 -1.87
C LYS A 34 20.00 -10.60 -1.80
N LEU A 35 19.38 -10.80 -2.95
CA LEU A 35 18.06 -11.43 -3.09
C LEU A 35 18.15 -12.95 -2.88
N PRO A 36 17.02 -13.64 -2.61
CA PRO A 36 17.01 -15.11 -2.42
C PRO A 36 17.56 -15.90 -3.61
N ASN A 37 17.43 -15.37 -4.83
CA ASN A 37 18.00 -15.96 -6.04
C ASN A 37 19.47 -15.61 -6.28
N GLY A 38 20.14 -14.98 -5.31
CA GLY A 38 21.55 -14.60 -5.37
C GLY A 38 21.86 -13.28 -6.08
N ARG A 39 20.88 -12.64 -6.74
CA ARG A 39 21.06 -11.34 -7.40
C ARG A 39 21.33 -10.23 -6.39
N ILE A 40 22.15 -9.25 -6.77
CA ILE A 40 22.43 -8.06 -5.97
C ILE A 40 21.52 -6.90 -6.45
N THR A 41 20.97 -6.14 -5.51
CA THR A 41 20.15 -4.94 -5.76
C THR A 41 20.67 -3.75 -4.95
N PRO A 42 20.61 -2.51 -5.49
CA PRO A 42 21.08 -1.31 -4.80
C PRO A 42 20.08 -0.75 -3.76
N TYR A 43 18.91 -1.38 -3.60
CA TYR A 43 17.89 -0.97 -2.66
C TYR A 43 17.09 -2.16 -2.11
N TYR A 44 16.50 -1.96 -0.93
CA TYR A 44 15.58 -2.88 -0.28
C TYR A 44 14.35 -2.12 0.22
N ILE A 45 13.17 -2.75 0.13
CA ILE A 45 11.90 -2.18 0.57
C ILE A 45 11.26 -3.12 1.58
N ASP A 46 11.00 -2.63 2.78
CA ASP A 46 10.28 -3.35 3.83
C ASP A 46 9.03 -2.61 4.29
N LEU A 47 7.89 -2.99 3.70
CA LEU A 47 6.60 -2.38 4.04
C LEU A 47 6.09 -2.80 5.43
N ARG A 48 6.67 -3.82 6.07
CA ARG A 48 6.25 -4.29 7.41
C ARG A 48 6.54 -3.28 8.51
N VAL A 49 7.45 -2.34 8.24
CA VAL A 49 7.85 -1.28 9.15
C VAL A 49 6.78 -0.18 9.22
N ILE A 50 6.03 0.06 8.14
CA ILE A 50 5.07 1.19 8.05
C ILE A 50 3.99 1.13 9.15
N PRO A 51 3.36 -0.02 9.48
CA PRO A 51 2.39 -0.09 10.58
C PRO A 51 2.90 0.36 11.95
N SER A 52 4.21 0.37 12.18
CA SER A 52 4.81 0.90 13.42
C SER A 52 4.81 2.43 13.51
N PHE A 53 4.40 3.12 12.44
CA PHE A 53 4.27 4.58 12.36
C PHE A 53 2.81 4.94 12.07
N PRO A 54 1.95 5.14 13.09
CA PRO A 54 0.49 5.25 12.93
C PRO A 54 0.05 6.28 11.88
N ASP A 55 0.60 7.50 11.91
CA ASP A 55 0.23 8.56 10.96
C ASP A 55 0.60 8.19 9.51
N ALA A 56 1.75 7.54 9.32
CA ALA A 56 2.18 7.08 8.01
C ALA A 56 1.29 5.93 7.52
N PHE A 57 0.94 5.00 8.43
CA PHE A 57 0.08 3.87 8.12
C PHE A 57 -1.33 4.29 7.77
N GLU A 58 -1.91 5.26 8.49
CA GLU A 58 -3.21 5.84 8.14
C GLU A 58 -3.17 6.45 6.74
N ARG A 59 -2.19 7.32 6.48
CA ARG A 59 -2.09 8.04 5.21
C ARG A 59 -1.90 7.11 4.00
N ILE A 60 -1.10 6.05 4.14
CA ILE A 60 -0.96 5.03 3.09
C ILE A 60 -2.27 4.24 2.92
N SER A 61 -2.95 3.90 4.01
CA SER A 61 -4.22 3.16 3.96
C SER A 61 -5.33 3.98 3.29
N GLU A 62 -5.39 5.29 3.53
CA GLU A 62 -6.31 6.20 2.84
C GLU A 62 -6.06 6.22 1.34
N ILE A 63 -4.79 6.24 0.90
CA ILE A 63 -4.44 6.15 -0.53
C ILE A 63 -4.97 4.84 -1.13
N TYR A 64 -4.83 3.71 -0.44
CA TYR A 64 -5.41 2.43 -0.90
C TYR A 64 -6.93 2.52 -1.06
N VAL A 65 -7.62 3.03 -0.05
CA VAL A 65 -9.10 3.14 -0.06
C VAL A 65 -9.57 4.05 -1.19
N ASP A 66 -8.93 5.21 -1.36
CA ASP A 66 -9.29 6.16 -2.39
C ASP A 66 -8.98 5.65 -3.80
N ALA A 67 -7.86 4.96 -3.98
CA ALA A 67 -7.54 4.29 -5.24
C ALA A 67 -8.62 3.25 -5.59
N ILE A 68 -9.03 2.41 -4.64
CA ILE A 68 -10.09 1.42 -4.85
C ILE A 68 -11.42 2.10 -5.17
N ARG A 69 -11.80 3.16 -4.44
CA ARG A 69 -13.04 3.92 -4.70
C ARG A 69 -13.07 4.50 -6.12
N ARG A 70 -11.95 5.05 -6.57
CA ARG A 70 -11.81 5.71 -7.88
C ARG A 70 -11.75 4.72 -9.05
N ASP A 71 -11.00 3.64 -8.88
CA ASP A 71 -10.63 2.76 -10.00
C ASP A 71 -11.50 1.50 -10.10
N LEU A 72 -12.06 1.02 -8.98
CA LEU A 72 -12.87 -0.20 -8.92
C LEU A 72 -14.31 0.08 -8.45
N GLY A 73 -14.47 0.87 -7.39
CA GLY A 73 -15.75 1.10 -6.70
C GLY A 73 -16.02 0.05 -5.60
N GLY A 74 -16.55 0.52 -4.46
CA GLY A 74 -16.76 -0.30 -3.25
C GLY A 74 -17.76 -1.45 -3.39
N GLU A 75 -18.70 -1.34 -4.33
CA GLU A 75 -19.73 -2.37 -4.57
C GLU A 75 -19.33 -3.42 -5.61
N LYS A 76 -18.13 -3.32 -6.19
CA LYS A 76 -17.66 -4.27 -7.21
C LYS A 76 -16.93 -5.48 -6.61
N PHE A 77 -16.90 -5.60 -5.29
CA PHE A 77 -16.29 -6.73 -4.58
C PHE A 77 -17.01 -7.01 -3.26
N ASP A 78 -17.01 -8.29 -2.86
CA ASP A 78 -17.69 -8.75 -1.65
C ASP A 78 -16.77 -8.91 -0.46
N ARG A 79 -15.48 -9.17 -0.68
CA ARG A 79 -14.48 -9.50 0.35
C ARG A 79 -13.13 -8.92 -0.01
N VAL A 80 -12.29 -8.71 1.01
CA VAL A 80 -10.91 -8.28 0.84
C VAL A 80 -9.99 -9.37 1.39
N SER A 81 -9.01 -9.78 0.59
CA SER A 81 -8.02 -10.78 0.99
C SER A 81 -6.64 -10.14 1.24
N GLY A 82 -6.01 -10.46 2.35
CA GLY A 82 -4.63 -10.07 2.64
C GLY A 82 -3.63 -11.18 2.33
N ILE A 83 -2.48 -10.82 1.72
CA ILE A 83 -1.35 -11.74 1.54
C ILE A 83 -0.46 -11.70 2.80
N PRO A 84 -0.27 -12.82 3.53
CA PRO A 84 0.63 -12.87 4.67
C PRO A 84 2.09 -12.61 4.29
N LEU A 85 2.91 -11.93 5.10
CA LEU A 85 2.59 -11.24 6.36
C LEU A 85 2.27 -9.74 6.14
N ALA A 86 3.10 -9.05 5.36
CA ALA A 86 3.07 -7.59 5.22
C ALA A 86 1.75 -7.06 4.63
N GLY A 87 1.18 -7.77 3.65
CA GLY A 87 -0.04 -7.35 2.96
C GLY A 87 -1.29 -7.41 3.85
N MET A 88 -1.29 -8.23 4.90
CA MET A 88 -2.44 -8.35 5.80
C MET A 88 -2.75 -7.05 6.53
N ALA A 89 -1.72 -6.32 7.00
CA ALA A 89 -1.93 -5.08 7.76
C ALA A 89 -2.74 -4.05 6.96
N PHE A 90 -2.35 -3.81 5.71
CA PHE A 90 -3.05 -2.88 4.82
C PHE A 90 -4.42 -3.41 4.40
N ALA A 91 -4.51 -4.70 4.05
CA ALA A 91 -5.76 -5.31 3.58
C ALA A 91 -6.86 -5.33 4.65
N VAL A 92 -6.52 -5.52 5.93
CA VAL A 92 -7.48 -5.43 7.05
C VAL A 92 -8.07 -4.03 7.15
N VAL A 93 -7.25 -2.98 7.03
CA VAL A 93 -7.73 -1.58 7.08
C VAL A 93 -8.64 -1.29 5.90
N VAL A 94 -8.28 -1.76 4.70
CA VAL A 94 -9.16 -1.65 3.52
C VAL A 94 -10.50 -2.36 3.77
N ALA A 95 -10.48 -3.61 4.22
CA ALA A 95 -11.69 -4.37 4.54
C ALA A 95 -12.59 -3.63 5.54
N TYR A 96 -11.97 -3.12 6.60
CA TYR A 96 -12.64 -2.33 7.64
C TYR A 96 -13.28 -1.06 7.08
N ARG A 97 -12.55 -0.28 6.27
CA ARG A 97 -13.02 0.98 5.68
C ARG A 97 -14.14 0.80 4.64
N PHE A 98 -14.21 -0.36 4.00
CA PHE A 98 -15.29 -0.71 3.07
C PHE A 98 -16.42 -1.53 3.73
N HIS A 99 -16.33 -1.83 5.02
CA HIS A 99 -17.27 -2.70 5.73
C HIS A 99 -17.48 -4.06 5.04
N LYS A 100 -16.41 -4.64 4.50
CA LYS A 100 -16.43 -5.95 3.82
C LYS A 100 -15.70 -7.00 4.66
N PRO A 101 -16.13 -8.28 4.65
CA PRO A 101 -15.40 -9.36 5.31
C PRO A 101 -13.94 -9.44 4.85
N PHE A 102 -13.04 -9.60 5.83
CA PHE A 102 -11.63 -9.87 5.59
C PHE A 102 -11.36 -11.38 5.55
N ILE A 103 -10.55 -11.81 4.60
CA ILE A 103 -10.03 -13.17 4.49
C ILE A 103 -8.51 -13.13 4.27
N TYR A 104 -7.82 -14.25 4.48
CA TYR A 104 -6.44 -14.42 4.06
C TYR A 104 -6.20 -15.86 3.61
N VAL A 105 -5.25 -16.03 2.69
CA VAL A 105 -4.85 -17.36 2.21
C VAL A 105 -3.60 -17.78 2.97
N ARG A 106 -3.62 -18.99 3.53
CA ARG A 106 -2.42 -19.64 4.09
C ARG A 106 -1.65 -20.32 2.96
N GLN A 107 -0.33 -20.19 2.99
CA GLN A 107 0.57 -20.99 2.15
C GLN A 107 0.90 -22.30 2.85
#